data_AF-A0A8T4YUL3-F1
#
_entry.id   AF-A0A8T4YUL3-F1
#
_cell.length_a   1.000
_cell.length_b   1.000
_cell.length_c   1.000
_cell.angle_alpha   90.00
_cell.angle_beta   90.00
_cell.angle_gamma   90.00
#
_symmetry.space_group_name_H-M   'P 1'
#
loop_
_entity.id
_entity.type
_entity.pdbx_description
1 polymer ?
#
loop_
_entity_poly.entity_id
_entity_poly.type
_entity_poly.pdbx_seq_one_letter_code
_entity_poly.pdbx_strand_id
1 'polypeptide(L)' 'KLLKADANLVFIKKLETKTGTRKAIGLANVYDSIEHAKLIEPEYIVKRNIPSEKPKEEGKM' A
#
# COMPACT_ATOMS: atom_id res chain seq x y z
N LYS A 1 -5.71 12.33 12.09
CA LYS A 1 -6.09 11.12 11.33
C LYS A 1 -7.24 11.47 10.41
N LEU A 2 -7.02 11.49 9.09
CA LEU A 2 -8.05 11.88 8.10
C LEU A 2 -9.04 10.75 7.84
N LEU A 3 -8.55 9.51 7.84
CA LEU A 3 -9.34 8.30 7.86
C LEU A 3 -9.31 7.78 9.30
N LYS A 4 -10.48 7.49 9.90
CA LYS A 4 -10.59 6.80 11.20
C LYS A 4 -10.24 5.30 11.10
N ALA A 5 -9.43 4.93 10.11
CA ALA A 5 -9.02 3.57 9.81
C ALA A 5 -7.54 3.38 10.15
N ASP A 6 -7.17 2.13 10.45
CA ASP A 6 -5.79 1.75 10.70
C ASP A 6 -4.99 1.77 9.38
N ALA A 7 -3.73 2.18 9.42
CA ALA A 7 -2.91 2.28 8.20
C ALA A 7 -2.72 0.91 7.52
N ASN A 8 -2.79 -0.17 8.31
CA ASN A 8 -2.70 -1.55 7.83
C ASN A 8 -3.91 -1.99 6.99
N LEU A 9 -5.02 -1.27 7.09
CA LEU A 9 -6.28 -1.55 6.41
C LEU A 9 -6.49 -0.69 5.16
N VAL A 10 -5.53 0.20 4.85
CA VAL A 10 -5.58 1.09 3.70
C VAL A 10 -4.63 0.58 2.62
N PHE A 11 -5.17 0.19 1.47
CA PHE A 11 -4.41 -0.34 0.34
C PHE A 11 -4.36 0.68 -0.80
N ILE A 12 -3.14 1.07 -1.19
CA ILE A 12 -2.95 2.04 -2.28
C ILE A 12 -2.93 1.33 -3.62
N LYS A 13 -3.96 1.58 -4.45
CA LYS A 13 -4.09 0.97 -5.78
C LYS A 13 -3.31 1.72 -6.84
N LYS A 14 -3.37 3.04 -6.82
CA LYS A 14 -2.69 3.90 -7.80
C LYS A 14 -2.16 5.15 -7.12
N LEU A 15 -0.96 5.55 -7.50
CA LEU A 15 -0.37 6.81 -7.07
C LEU A 15 0.21 7.48 -8.31
N GLU A 16 -0.37 8.60 -8.71
CA GLU A 16 0.11 9.41 -9.82
C GLU A 16 0.67 10.71 -9.27
N THR A 17 1.94 10.95 -9.55
CA THR A 17 2.61 12.20 -9.23
C THR A 17 2.47 13.13 -10.43
N LYS A 18 2.03 14.37 -10.20
CA LYS A 18 1.93 15.35 -11.29
C LYS A 18 3.29 16.01 -11.49
N THR A 19 3.96 15.70 -12.60
CA THR A 19 5.24 16.30 -12.98
C THR A 19 5.13 17.83 -13.06
N GLY A 20 6.14 18.54 -12.54
CA GLY A 20 6.15 20.00 -12.46
C GLY A 20 5.36 20.58 -11.28
N THR A 21 4.70 19.75 -10.47
CA THR A 21 4.04 20.17 -9.21
C THR A 21 4.51 19.28 -8.06
N ARG A 22 4.61 19.84 -6.83
CA ARG A 22 4.85 19.06 -5.61
C ARG A 22 3.58 18.33 -5.10
N LYS A 23 2.69 17.90 -5.99
CA LYS A 23 1.40 17.27 -5.66
C LYS A 23 1.33 15.86 -6.25
N ALA A 24 0.86 14.93 -5.43
CA ALA A 24 0.55 13.56 -5.83
C ALA A 24 -0.92 13.28 -5.56
N ILE A 25 -1.56 12.54 -6.46
CA ILE A 25 -2.94 12.09 -6.32
C ILE A 25 -2.90 10.56 -6.24
N GLY A 26 -3.44 10.02 -5.15
CA GLY A 26 -3.51 8.59 -4.92
C GLY A 26 -4.94 8.11 -4.82
N LEU A 27 -5.19 6.90 -5.31
CA LEU A 27 -6.41 6.13 -5.07
C LEU A 27 -6.08 5.01 -4.07
N ALA A 28 -6.82 4.97 -2.98
CA ALA A 28 -6.69 3.96 -1.94
C ALA A 28 -8.05 3.38 -1.57
N ASN A 29 -8.06 2.07 -1.29
CA ASN A 29 -9.21 1.35 -0.79
C ASN A 29 -9.01 1.08 0.71
N VAL A 30 -10.08 1.31 1.49
CA VAL A 30 -10.09 1.06 2.93
C VAL A 30 -11.00 -0.14 3.17
N TYR A 31 -10.49 -1.14 3.87
CA TYR A 31 -11.22 -2.37 4.19
C TYR A 31 -11.36 -2.53 5.70
N ASP A 32 -12.38 -3.26 6.14
CA ASP A 32 -12.53 -3.57 7.58
C ASP A 32 -11.60 -4.71 8.02
N SER A 33 -11.21 -5.59 7.10
CA SER A 33 -10.32 -6.72 7.35
C SER A 33 -9.29 -6.96 6.24
N ILE A 34 -8.12 -7.48 6.63
CA ILE A 34 -7.02 -7.80 5.70
C ILE A 34 -7.40 -8.99 4.80
N GLU A 35 -8.16 -9.95 5.31
CA GLU A 35 -8.63 -11.10 4.54
C GLU A 35 -9.52 -10.68 3.37
N HIS A 36 -10.41 -9.70 3.61
CA HIS A 36 -11.27 -9.17 2.56
C HIS A 36 -10.46 -8.39 1.51
N ALA A 37 -9.46 -7.63 1.95
CA ALA A 37 -8.52 -6.96 1.05
C ALA A 37 -7.75 -7.96 0.18
N LYS A 38 -7.31 -9.11 0.73
CA LYS A 38 -6.60 -10.17 0.00
C LYS A 38 -7.46 -10.89 -1.04
N LEU A 39 -8.77 -10.98 -0.81
CA LEU A 39 -9.71 -11.62 -1.73
C LEU A 39 -10.05 -10.71 -2.92
N ILE A 40 -10.16 -9.40 -2.67
CA ILE A 40 -10.58 -8.40 -3.68
C ILE A 40 -9.38 -7.85 -4.46
N GLU A 41 -8.29 -7.49 -3.77
CA GLU A 41 -7.12 -6.91 -4.40
C GLU A 41 -6.18 -8.00 -4.95
N PRO A 42 -5.54 -7.75 -6.10
CA PRO A 42 -4.59 -8.70 -6.66
C PRO A 42 -3.34 -8.84 -5.79
N GLU A 43 -2.71 -10.02 -5.83
CA GLU A 43 -1.58 -10.37 -4.96
C GLU A 43 -0.42 -9.37 -4.97
N TYR A 44 -0.16 -8.71 -6.11
CA TYR A 44 0.94 -7.74 -6.23
C TYR A 44 0.69 -6.45 -5.43
N ILE A 45 -0.57 -6.03 -5.28
CA ILE A 45 -0.95 -4.87 -4.44
C ILE A 45 -0.83 -5.24 -2.96
N VAL A 46 -1.29 -6.45 -2.62
CA VAL A 46 -1.18 -7.01 -1.27
C VAL A 46 0.29 -7.10 -0.84
N LYS A 47 1.17 -7.68 -1.68
CA LYS A 47 2.61 -7.80 -1.40
C LYS A 47 3.33 -6.44 -1.29
N ARG A 48 2.83 -5.41 -1.96
CA ARG A 48 3.38 -4.04 -1.90
C ARG A 48 2.95 -3.29 -0.64
N ASN A 49 1.73 -3.52 -0.16
CA ASN A 49 1.13 -2.75 0.94
C ASN A 49 1.23 -3.45 2.30
N ILE A 50 1.17 -4.78 2.33
CA ILE A 50 1.57 -5.54 3.50
C ILE A 50 3.09 -5.40 3.57
N PRO A 51 3.67 -5.00 4.72
CA PRO A 51 5.11 -5.05 4.89
C PRO A 51 5.55 -6.52 4.81
N SER A 52 5.82 -6.97 3.59
CA SER A 52 6.65 -8.15 3.39
C SER A 52 7.97 -7.81 4.09
N GLU A 53 8.42 -8.69 4.98
CA GLU A 53 9.81 -8.70 5.43
C GLU A 53 10.66 -8.45 4.20
N LYS A 54 11.30 -7.28 4.15
CA LYS A 54 12.39 -7.06 3.22
C LYS A 54 13.31 -8.25 3.43
N PRO A 55 13.75 -8.98 2.40
CA PRO A 55 15.00 -9.70 2.52
C PRO A 55 15.98 -8.63 3.00
N LYS A 56 16.47 -8.77 4.24
CA LYS A 56 17.64 -8.03 4.67
C LYS A 56 18.66 -8.27 3.56
N GLU A 57 19.15 -7.20 2.95
CA GLU A 57 20.43 -7.28 2.26
C GLU A 57 21.44 -7.77 3.31
N GLU A 58 21.60 -9.09 3.41
CA GLU A 58 22.83 -9.65 3.96
C GLU A 58 23.91 -9.22 3.00
N GLY A 59 24.75 -8.32 3.51
CA GLY A 59 25.84 -7.71 2.77
C GLY A 59 26.66 -8.77 2.06
N LYS A 60 26.86 -8.57 0.76
CA LYS A 60 27.95 -9.21 0.05
C LYS A 60 29.26 -8.66 0.63
N MET A 61 29.90 -9.46 1.49
CA MET A 61 31.36 -9.43 1.72
C MET A 61 32.07 -10.11 0.54
#